data_AF-A0A820VI21-F1
#
_entry.id   AF-A0A820VI21-F1
#
_cell.length_a   1.000
_cell.length_b   1.000
_cell.length_c   1.000
_cell.angle_alpha   90.00
_cell.angle_beta   90.00
_cell.angle_gamma   90.00
#
_symmetry.space_group_name_H-M   'P 1'
#
loop_
_entity.id
_entity.type
_entity.pdbx_description
1 polymer ?
#
loop_
_entity_poly.entity_id
_entity_poly.type
_entity_poly.pdbx_seq_one_letter_code
_entity_poly.pdbx_strand_id
1 'polypeptide(L)'
;MLWGNFYYVYIARKIAFKEHREDVCVIPYTISTLGAFAFIYAIVLSTYNQCLLTRDKFHCEELAYCVALASNFAVGNTTHVAYGEIMGYASTNVPAYSNENDTYVSYESHYLYGVYMGMKWQCVEYARRWLFIRKGCVFKSIVGAADIWTEVDSVQRVIDGKCFPLKKHPNGSPLPPKNESLLIYTRSGIDMLYGHVAMIVDILPDFIRVAEENYDFSYWSRNYSREIPYRMINGSYYVEDEYPVFGWMTVEDNNQAKPLDEATINILIKLNGS
;
A
#
# COMPACT_ATOMS: atom_id res chain seq x y z
N MET A 1 -9.36 21.53 9.34
CA MET A 1 -8.79 20.69 10.42
C MET A 1 -9.77 19.69 11.05
N LEU A 2 -11.07 19.67 10.71
CA LEU A 2 -12.03 18.67 11.26
C LEU A 2 -11.97 17.29 10.59
N TRP A 3 -11.52 17.20 9.33
CA TRP A 3 -11.51 15.95 8.56
C TRP A 3 -10.45 14.93 9.01
N GLY A 4 -9.28 15.40 9.46
CA GLY A 4 -8.21 14.51 9.94
C GLY A 4 -8.62 13.70 11.18
N ASN A 5 -9.44 14.27 12.07
CA ASN A 5 -9.89 13.59 13.28
C ASN A 5 -10.84 12.41 12.96
N PHE A 6 -11.65 12.51 11.90
CA PHE A 6 -12.52 11.40 11.49
C PHE A 6 -11.72 10.24 10.90
N TYR A 7 -10.63 10.51 10.19
CA TYR A 7 -9.72 9.49 9.67
C TYR A 7 -9.06 8.71 10.82
N TYR A 8 -8.54 9.38 11.85
CA TYR A 8 -7.94 8.69 13.00
C TYR A 8 -8.95 7.88 13.81
N VAL A 9 -10.18 8.38 13.98
CA VAL A 9 -11.27 7.63 14.62
C VAL A 9 -11.65 6.40 13.78
N TYR A 10 -11.66 6.53 12.46
CA TYR A 10 -11.90 5.43 11.53
C TYR A 10 -10.82 4.34 11.64
N ILE A 11 -9.54 4.71 11.60
CA ILE A 11 -8.41 3.77 11.73
C ILE A 11 -8.38 3.13 13.13
N ALA A 12 -8.66 3.89 14.19
CA ALA A 12 -8.71 3.35 15.55
C ALA A 12 -9.82 2.31 15.70
N ARG A 13 -11.00 2.59 15.16
CA ARG A 13 -12.13 1.67 15.15
C ARG A 13 -11.87 0.42 14.30
N LYS A 14 -11.15 0.57 13.19
CA LYS A 14 -10.72 -0.52 12.30
C LYS A 14 -9.73 -1.47 13.01
N ILE A 15 -8.78 -0.94 13.77
CA ILE A 15 -7.84 -1.74 14.58
C ILE A 15 -8.54 -2.37 15.79
N ALA A 16 -9.44 -1.65 16.46
CA ALA A 16 -10.30 -2.17 17.54
C ALA A 16 -11.04 -3.44 17.13
N PHE A 17 -11.64 -3.38 15.94
CA PHE A 17 -12.39 -4.49 15.37
C PHE A 17 -11.49 -5.67 15.00
N LYS A 18 -10.30 -5.42 14.45
CA LYS A 18 -9.31 -6.44 14.09
C LYS A 18 -8.79 -7.21 15.30
N GLU A 19 -8.67 -6.56 16.45
CA GLU A 19 -8.05 -7.15 17.66
C GLU A 19 -9.06 -7.62 18.71
N HIS A 20 -10.37 -7.53 18.44
CA HIS A 20 -11.44 -7.79 19.43
C HIS A 20 -11.29 -7.00 20.73
N ARG A 21 -10.86 -5.74 20.62
CA ARG A 21 -10.62 -4.86 21.76
C ARG A 21 -11.46 -3.61 21.67
N GLU A 22 -12.03 -3.17 22.79
CA GLU A 22 -12.84 -1.95 22.86
C GLU A 22 -11.98 -0.70 23.18
N ASP A 23 -10.68 -0.87 23.47
CA ASP A 23 -9.77 0.14 24.01
C ASP A 23 -8.70 0.64 23.04
N VAL A 24 -8.99 0.65 21.73
CA VAL A 24 -7.99 1.08 20.73
C VAL A 24 -8.04 2.59 20.51
N CYS A 25 -6.90 3.24 20.80
CA CYS A 25 -6.63 4.64 20.46
C CYS A 25 -5.43 4.68 19.50
N VAL A 26 -5.57 5.35 18.36
CA VAL A 26 -4.48 5.50 17.39
C VAL A 26 -3.73 6.79 17.67
N ILE A 27 -2.47 6.65 18.07
CA ILE A 27 -1.49 7.72 18.16
C ILE A 27 -0.27 7.28 17.34
N PRO A 28 0.40 8.20 16.61
CA PRO A 28 1.67 7.90 15.93
C PRO A 28 2.67 7.36 16.95
N TYR A 29 3.26 6.19 16.67
CA TYR A 29 4.14 5.46 17.58
C TYR A 29 5.22 6.35 18.19
N THR A 30 5.16 6.55 19.52
CA THR A 30 6.32 6.68 20.43
C THR A 30 5.93 6.74 21.91
N ILE A 31 4.66 7.01 22.27
CA ILE A 31 4.16 6.94 23.66
C ILE A 31 2.85 6.14 23.68
N SER A 32 2.74 5.18 24.60
CA SER A 32 1.49 4.42 24.80
C SER A 32 0.38 5.37 25.27
N THR A 33 -0.87 5.09 24.92
CA THR A 33 -2.05 5.86 25.38
C THR A 33 -1.98 6.10 26.89
N LEU A 34 -1.66 5.06 27.66
CA LEU A 34 -1.49 5.16 29.12
C LEU A 34 -0.40 6.15 29.54
N GLY A 35 0.72 6.20 28.80
CA GLY A 35 1.81 7.15 29.02
C GLY A 35 1.42 8.59 28.66
N ALA A 36 0.64 8.80 27.59
CA ALA A 36 0.13 10.12 27.23
C ALA A 36 -0.88 10.64 28.26
N PHE A 37 -1.81 9.79 28.72
CA PHE A 37 -2.74 10.12 29.81
C PHE A 37 -1.98 10.39 31.11
N ALA A 38 -0.98 9.57 31.47
CA ALA A 38 -0.14 9.83 32.63
C ALA A 38 0.59 11.18 32.52
N PHE A 39 1.17 11.51 31.37
CA PHE A 39 1.85 12.79 31.18
C PHE A 39 0.88 13.98 31.27
N ILE A 40 -0.29 13.91 30.63
CA ILE A 40 -1.27 15.00 30.66
C ILE A 40 -1.86 15.19 32.06
N TYR A 41 -2.29 14.11 32.71
CA TYR A 41 -3.03 14.20 33.97
C TYR A 41 -2.14 14.20 35.21
N ALA A 42 -0.97 13.56 35.19
CA ALA A 42 -0.06 13.54 36.34
C ALA A 42 0.99 14.65 36.27
N ILE A 43 1.41 15.09 35.08
CA ILE A 43 2.46 16.12 34.92
C ILE A 43 1.84 17.46 34.53
N VAL A 44 1.23 17.58 33.35
CA VAL A 44 0.72 18.88 32.84
C VAL A 44 -0.34 19.47 33.78
N LEU A 45 -1.33 18.69 34.21
CA LEU A 45 -2.39 19.16 35.10
C LEU A 45 -1.87 19.55 36.50
N SER A 46 -0.87 18.83 37.00
CA SER A 46 -0.23 19.14 38.28
C SER A 46 0.51 20.48 38.22
N THR A 47 1.34 20.67 37.20
CA THR A 47 2.08 21.92 36.96
C THR A 47 1.13 23.09 36.66
N TYR A 48 0.01 22.83 35.96
CA TYR A 48 -1.04 23.83 35.72
C TYR A 48 -1.65 24.35 37.02
N ASN A 49 -2.02 23.44 37.93
CA ASN A 49 -2.59 23.81 39.23
C ASN A 49 -1.57 24.60 40.07
N GLN A 50 -0.29 24.23 40.03
CA GLN A 50 0.76 24.97 40.75
C GLN A 50 1.00 26.37 40.18
N CYS A 51 1.05 26.53 38.84
CA CYS A 51 1.13 27.85 38.20
C CYS A 51 -0.10 28.71 38.54
N LEU A 52 -1.32 28.15 38.52
CA LEU A 52 -2.54 28.88 38.87
C LEU A 52 -2.57 29.36 40.33
N LEU A 53 -2.18 28.49 41.27
CA LEU A 53 -2.24 28.78 42.70
C LEU A 53 -1.16 29.78 43.13
N THR A 54 0.06 29.63 42.61
CA THR A 54 1.22 30.42 43.05
C THR A 54 1.40 31.69 42.22
N ARG A 55 0.98 31.68 40.95
CA ARG A 55 1.33 32.68 39.91
C ARG A 55 2.83 32.94 39.82
N ASP A 56 3.64 31.98 40.27
CA ASP A 56 5.09 32.10 40.23
C ASP A 56 5.60 31.87 38.80
N LYS A 57 6.55 32.70 38.40
CA LYS A 57 7.08 32.70 37.03
C LYS A 57 7.71 31.36 36.66
N PHE A 58 8.37 30.69 37.59
CA PHE A 58 9.04 29.41 37.35
C PHE A 58 8.03 28.31 36.98
N HIS A 59 6.97 28.13 37.78
CA HIS A 59 5.95 27.10 37.51
C HIS A 59 5.17 27.36 36.21
N CYS A 60 4.99 28.62 35.84
CA CYS A 60 4.30 28.95 34.58
C CYS A 60 5.20 28.76 33.35
N GLU A 61 6.52 28.94 33.46
CA GLU A 61 7.47 28.56 32.41
C GLU A 61 7.59 27.03 32.28
N GLU A 62 7.59 26.31 33.39
CA GLU A 62 7.55 24.83 33.41
C GLU A 62 6.27 24.30 32.76
N LEU A 63 5.11 24.90 33.07
CA LEU A 63 3.85 24.56 32.40
C LEU A 63 3.94 24.78 30.88
N ALA A 64 4.46 25.91 30.43
CA ALA A 64 4.61 26.20 29.01
C ALA A 64 5.50 25.17 28.31
N TYR A 65 6.59 24.73 28.96
CA TYR A 65 7.46 23.67 28.48
C TYR A 65 6.74 22.32 28.39
N CYS A 66 6.01 21.91 29.44
CA CYS A 66 5.26 20.65 29.44
C CYS A 66 4.12 20.63 28.40
N VAL A 67 3.44 21.76 28.19
CA VAL A 67 2.41 21.90 27.14
C VAL A 67 3.03 21.82 25.74
N ALA A 68 4.18 22.47 25.53
CA ALA A 68 4.91 22.34 24.26
C ALA A 68 5.36 20.89 24.02
N LEU A 69 5.85 20.20 25.03
CA LEU A 69 6.22 18.78 24.94
C LEU A 69 5.00 17.89 24.64
N ALA A 70 3.86 18.11 25.31
CA ALA A 70 2.61 17.41 25.05
C ALA A 70 2.07 17.67 23.63
N SER A 71 2.27 18.87 23.08
CA SER A 71 1.86 19.20 21.72
C SER A 71 2.60 18.35 20.67
N ASN A 72 3.83 17.92 20.96
CA ASN A 72 4.59 17.01 20.10
C ASN A 72 4.05 15.55 20.14
N PHE A 73 3.20 15.18 21.10
CA PHE A 73 2.51 13.88 21.06
C PHE A 73 1.44 13.81 19.97
N ALA A 74 0.91 14.97 19.57
CA ALA A 74 -0.08 15.11 18.50
C ALA A 74 0.55 15.43 17.13
N VAL A 75 1.81 15.88 17.11
CA VAL A 75 2.60 15.99 15.88
C VAL A 75 3.24 14.63 15.63
N GLY A 76 2.46 13.72 15.04
CA GLY A 76 3.05 12.53 14.43
C GLY A 76 4.13 12.98 13.48
N ASN A 77 5.35 12.44 13.64
CA ASN A 77 6.35 12.48 12.58
C ASN A 77 5.62 12.02 11.31
N THR A 78 5.48 12.90 10.32
CA THR A 78 4.70 12.63 9.12
C THR A 78 5.39 11.51 8.35
N THR A 79 4.99 10.27 8.61
CA THR A 79 5.37 9.09 7.81
C THR A 79 4.74 9.13 6.43
N HIS A 80 3.79 10.04 6.23
CA HIS A 80 3.11 10.33 4.98
C HIS A 80 4.08 10.86 3.92
N VAL A 81 4.13 10.14 2.79
CA VAL A 81 5.02 10.41 1.67
C VAL A 81 4.28 11.29 0.66
N ALA A 82 4.91 12.40 0.26
CA ALA A 82 4.31 13.34 -0.68
C ALA A 82 4.03 12.69 -2.05
N TYR A 83 3.04 13.20 -2.77
CA TYR A 83 2.69 12.71 -4.10
C TYR A 83 3.92 12.58 -5.01
N GLY A 84 4.09 11.41 -5.63
CA GLY A 84 5.17 11.15 -6.58
C GLY A 84 6.55 10.89 -5.97
N GLU A 85 6.70 10.96 -4.66
CA GLU A 85 7.90 10.49 -3.98
C GLU A 85 7.91 8.97 -3.88
N ILE A 86 9.11 8.37 -3.90
CA ILE A 86 9.28 6.92 -3.80
C ILE A 86 9.00 6.48 -2.36
N MET A 87 7.99 5.63 -2.17
CA MET A 87 7.67 5.01 -0.89
C MET A 87 8.62 3.85 -0.57
N GLY A 88 9.04 3.10 -1.60
CA GLY A 88 9.91 1.95 -1.41
C GLY A 88 10.22 1.23 -2.71
N TYR A 89 11.01 0.16 -2.61
CA TYR A 89 11.35 -0.71 -3.73
C TYR A 89 10.91 -2.13 -3.39
N ALA A 90 10.22 -2.80 -4.30
CA ALA A 90 9.94 -4.23 -4.16
C ALA A 90 11.24 -5.05 -4.14
N SER A 91 11.19 -6.27 -3.61
CA SER A 91 12.30 -7.24 -3.67
C SER A 91 12.74 -7.55 -5.10
N THR A 92 11.84 -7.31 -6.07
CA THR A 92 12.09 -7.36 -7.51
C THR A 92 12.68 -6.08 -8.10
N ASN A 93 13.09 -5.12 -7.26
CA ASN A 93 13.70 -3.84 -7.62
C ASN A 93 12.80 -2.93 -8.48
N VAL A 94 11.49 -2.93 -8.22
CA VAL A 94 10.51 -2.03 -8.85
C VAL A 94 10.11 -0.96 -7.83
N PRO A 95 10.27 0.35 -8.12
CA PRO A 95 9.91 1.42 -7.18
C PRO A 95 8.39 1.57 -7.09
N ALA A 96 7.87 1.85 -5.90
CA ALA A 96 6.50 2.28 -5.67
C ALA A 96 6.48 3.76 -5.27
N TYR A 97 5.57 4.53 -5.86
CA TYR A 97 5.41 5.96 -5.65
C TYR A 97 4.13 6.27 -4.88
N SER A 98 4.18 7.31 -4.05
CA SER A 98 3.01 7.72 -3.26
C SER A 98 1.96 8.37 -4.16
N ASN A 99 0.72 7.92 -4.02
CA ASN A 99 -0.46 8.60 -4.57
C ASN A 99 -1.01 9.67 -3.60
N GLU A 100 -0.27 10.04 -2.56
CA GLU A 100 -0.68 10.93 -1.48
C GLU A 100 -1.79 10.36 -0.60
N ASN A 101 -2.97 10.06 -1.13
CA ASN A 101 -4.06 9.45 -0.38
C ASN A 101 -4.95 8.56 -1.27
N ASP A 102 -5.84 7.83 -0.63
CA ASP A 102 -6.75 6.84 -1.22
C ASP A 102 -7.76 7.44 -2.20
N THR A 103 -8.10 8.72 -2.04
CA THR A 103 -9.04 9.44 -2.90
C THR A 103 -8.39 10.28 -4.00
N TYR A 104 -7.07 10.37 -4.03
CA TYR A 104 -6.37 11.24 -4.96
C TYR A 104 -6.36 10.67 -6.38
N VAL A 105 -6.73 11.51 -7.35
CA VAL A 105 -6.76 11.17 -8.78
C VAL A 105 -6.00 12.25 -9.53
N SER A 106 -4.81 11.93 -10.04
CA SER A 106 -3.94 12.91 -10.71
C SER A 106 -4.44 13.32 -12.10
N TYR A 107 -5.16 12.42 -12.79
CA TYR A 107 -5.43 12.49 -14.23
C TYR A 107 -4.16 12.53 -15.10
N GLU A 108 -2.99 12.30 -14.53
CA GLU A 108 -1.72 12.25 -15.24
C GLU A 108 -1.41 10.83 -15.72
N SER A 109 -1.11 10.70 -17.01
CA SER A 109 -0.64 9.45 -17.59
C SER A 109 0.85 9.24 -17.32
N HIS A 110 1.23 8.02 -16.97
CA HIS A 110 2.62 7.58 -16.88
C HIS A 110 3.01 6.75 -18.11
N TYR A 111 4.15 7.09 -18.71
CA TYR A 111 4.77 6.35 -19.79
C TYR A 111 6.20 5.99 -19.43
N LEU A 112 6.61 4.75 -19.75
CA LEU A 112 8.00 4.31 -19.63
C LEU A 112 8.47 3.78 -20.99
N TYR A 113 9.52 4.38 -21.54
CA TYR A 113 10.00 4.12 -22.91
C TYR A 113 8.89 4.19 -23.98
N GLY A 114 7.97 5.14 -23.84
CA GLY A 114 6.82 5.32 -24.75
C GLY A 114 5.66 4.35 -24.53
N VAL A 115 5.77 3.40 -23.59
CA VAL A 115 4.70 2.45 -23.26
C VAL A 115 3.85 3.01 -22.11
N TYR A 116 2.52 3.05 -22.29
CA TYR A 116 1.58 3.52 -21.27
C TYR A 116 1.49 2.56 -20.08
N MET A 117 1.81 3.07 -18.89
CA MET A 117 1.79 2.31 -17.64
C MET A 117 0.46 2.45 -16.90
N GLY A 118 -0.21 3.60 -16.99
CA GLY A 118 -1.44 3.87 -16.23
C GLY A 118 -1.50 5.31 -15.75
N MET A 119 -2.47 5.58 -14.88
CA MET A 119 -2.57 6.87 -14.20
C MET A 119 -1.67 6.90 -12.96
N LYS A 120 -0.87 7.95 -12.79
CA LYS A 120 -0.02 8.13 -11.61
C LYS A 120 -0.87 8.35 -10.34
N TRP A 121 -0.62 7.72 -9.20
CA TRP A 121 0.18 6.52 -8.93
C TRP A 121 -0.78 5.44 -8.43
N GLN A 122 -1.62 4.97 -9.35
CA GLN A 122 -2.72 4.06 -9.06
C GLN A 122 -2.23 2.61 -9.01
N CYS A 123 -2.91 1.75 -8.24
CA CYS A 123 -2.54 0.34 -8.11
C CYS A 123 -2.44 -0.39 -9.48
N VAL A 124 -3.31 -0.05 -10.43
CA VAL A 124 -3.28 -0.58 -11.80
C VAL A 124 -2.03 -0.13 -12.57
N GLU A 125 -1.57 1.10 -12.34
CA GLU A 125 -0.33 1.62 -12.92
C GLU A 125 0.88 0.82 -12.43
N TYR A 126 0.99 0.64 -11.11
CA TYR A 126 2.07 -0.13 -10.52
C TYR A 126 2.10 -1.58 -11.03
N ALA A 127 0.95 -2.25 -11.06
CA ALA A 127 0.85 -3.64 -11.53
C ALA A 127 1.28 -3.78 -13.00
N ARG A 128 0.84 -2.85 -13.88
CA ARG A 128 1.25 -2.85 -15.30
C ARG A 128 2.73 -2.55 -15.46
N ARG A 129 3.26 -1.58 -14.71
CA ARG A 129 4.68 -1.22 -14.72
C ARG A 129 5.58 -2.31 -14.18
N TRP A 130 5.15 -3.01 -13.14
CA TRP A 130 5.85 -4.16 -12.60
C TRP A 130 5.97 -5.27 -13.66
N LEU A 131 4.87 -5.63 -14.33
CA LEU A 131 4.89 -6.63 -15.41
C LEU A 131 5.76 -6.18 -16.59
N PHE A 132 5.73 -4.90 -16.91
CA PHE A 132 6.55 -4.35 -17.98
C PHE A 132 8.03 -4.47 -17.64
N ILE A 133 8.46 -4.03 -16.46
CA ILE A 133 9.87 -4.09 -16.02
C ILE A 133 10.35 -5.54 -15.85
N ARG A 134 9.52 -6.42 -15.29
CA ARG A 134 9.93 -7.78 -14.88
C ARG A 134 9.68 -8.85 -15.93
N LYS A 135 8.77 -8.62 -16.86
CA LYS A 135 8.36 -9.59 -17.89
C LYS A 135 8.36 -9.01 -19.30
N GLY A 136 8.61 -7.71 -19.49
CA GLY A 136 8.50 -7.07 -20.80
C GLY A 136 7.07 -7.10 -21.34
N CYS A 137 6.07 -7.23 -20.48
CA CYS A 137 4.68 -7.46 -20.85
C CYS A 137 3.74 -6.45 -20.18
N VAL A 138 2.62 -6.16 -20.83
CA VAL A 138 1.54 -5.33 -20.27
C VAL A 138 0.19 -6.02 -20.47
N PHE A 139 -0.78 -5.72 -19.61
CA PHE A 139 -2.18 -6.06 -19.86
C PHE A 139 -2.93 -4.84 -20.41
N LYS A 140 -4.06 -5.11 -21.08
CA LYS A 140 -4.92 -4.09 -21.69
C LYS A 140 -5.37 -3.02 -20.69
N SER A 141 -5.85 -1.89 -21.21
CA SER A 141 -6.49 -0.87 -20.37
C SER A 141 -7.77 -1.40 -19.74
N ILE A 142 -7.97 -1.03 -18.48
CA ILE A 142 -9.10 -1.44 -17.64
C ILE A 142 -9.55 -0.24 -16.80
N VAL A 143 -10.82 -0.23 -16.39
CA VAL A 143 -11.40 0.88 -15.62
C VAL A 143 -11.08 0.74 -14.13
N GLY A 144 -11.38 -0.41 -13.52
CA GLY A 144 -11.05 -0.70 -12.13
C GLY A 144 -10.16 -1.92 -11.98
N ALA A 145 -9.33 -1.94 -10.93
CA ALA A 145 -8.43 -3.05 -10.65
C ALA A 145 -9.14 -4.41 -10.56
N ALA A 146 -10.37 -4.46 -10.04
CA ALA A 146 -11.17 -5.68 -10.03
C ALA A 146 -11.47 -6.25 -11.43
N ASP A 147 -11.51 -5.40 -12.47
CA ASP A 147 -11.78 -5.84 -13.85
C ASP A 147 -10.63 -6.66 -14.44
N ILE A 148 -9.43 -6.60 -13.83
CA ILE A 148 -8.32 -7.50 -14.20
C ILE A 148 -8.78 -8.96 -14.11
N TRP A 149 -9.56 -9.30 -13.08
CA TRP A 149 -10.03 -10.67 -12.86
C TRP A 149 -10.98 -11.14 -13.96
N THR A 150 -11.90 -10.29 -14.40
CA THR A 150 -13.00 -10.66 -15.30
C THR A 150 -12.66 -10.44 -16.76
N GLU A 151 -11.81 -9.46 -17.08
CA GLU A 151 -11.62 -9.00 -18.45
C GLU A 151 -10.25 -9.27 -19.03
N VAL A 152 -9.25 -9.59 -18.22
CA VAL A 152 -7.87 -9.78 -18.67
C VAL A 152 -7.51 -11.26 -18.65
N ASP A 153 -7.37 -11.85 -19.83
CA ASP A 153 -7.03 -13.28 -19.97
C ASP A 153 -5.58 -13.52 -20.42
N SER A 154 -4.87 -12.47 -20.81
CA SER A 154 -3.45 -12.55 -21.20
C SER A 154 -2.71 -11.23 -20.99
N VAL A 155 -1.38 -11.31 -20.89
CA VAL A 155 -0.47 -10.17 -21.03
C VAL A 155 0.20 -10.21 -22.40
N GLN A 156 0.48 -9.06 -22.97
CA GLN A 156 1.13 -8.92 -24.27
C GLN A 156 2.56 -8.42 -24.08
N ARG A 157 3.52 -9.12 -24.68
CA ARG A 157 4.90 -8.68 -24.76
C ARG A 157 5.02 -7.48 -25.71
N VAL A 158 5.66 -6.42 -25.23
CA VAL A 158 5.63 -5.11 -25.90
C VAL A 158 6.44 -5.05 -27.21
N ILE A 159 7.48 -5.87 -27.34
CA ILE A 159 8.42 -5.79 -28.48
C ILE A 159 7.94 -6.52 -29.74
N ASP A 160 7.07 -7.51 -29.59
CA ASP A 160 6.65 -8.38 -30.68
C ASP A 160 5.16 -8.75 -30.65
N GLY A 161 4.42 -8.21 -29.69
CA GLY A 161 2.99 -8.43 -29.55
C GLY A 161 2.60 -9.85 -29.10
N LYS A 162 3.56 -10.69 -28.70
CA LYS A 162 3.27 -12.07 -28.27
C LYS A 162 2.45 -12.07 -26.98
N CYS A 163 1.32 -12.78 -26.98
CA CYS A 163 0.47 -12.90 -25.80
C CYS A 163 0.81 -14.14 -24.96
N PHE A 164 0.82 -13.99 -23.64
CA PHE A 164 0.97 -15.04 -22.65
C PHE A 164 -0.29 -15.14 -21.79
N PRO A 165 -0.90 -16.32 -21.63
CA PRO A 165 -2.09 -16.49 -20.79
C PRO A 165 -1.87 -16.05 -19.35
N LEU A 166 -2.89 -15.45 -18.74
CA LEU A 166 -2.97 -15.20 -17.32
C LEU A 166 -3.85 -16.27 -16.67
N LYS A 167 -3.22 -17.23 -15.99
CA LYS A 167 -3.92 -18.28 -15.27
C LYS A 167 -4.53 -17.73 -13.98
N LYS A 168 -5.85 -17.88 -13.83
CA LYS A 168 -6.60 -17.47 -12.64
C LYS A 168 -6.56 -18.58 -11.58
N HIS A 169 -6.22 -18.20 -10.35
CA HIS A 169 -6.25 -19.05 -9.17
C HIS A 169 -7.22 -18.41 -8.15
N PRO A 170 -8.48 -18.86 -8.09
CA PRO A 170 -9.45 -18.31 -7.16
C PRO A 170 -8.97 -18.43 -5.72
N ASN A 171 -9.38 -17.50 -4.84
CA ASN A 171 -9.15 -17.65 -3.42
C ASN A 171 -9.83 -18.94 -2.92
N GLY A 172 -9.07 -19.89 -2.39
CA GLY A 172 -9.48 -21.30 -2.23
C GLY A 172 -8.92 -22.26 -3.30
N SER A 173 -7.94 -21.83 -4.10
CA SER A 173 -7.28 -22.66 -5.11
C SER A 173 -6.57 -23.86 -4.47
N PRO A 174 -6.53 -25.05 -5.11
CA PRO A 174 -5.70 -26.16 -4.64
C PRO A 174 -4.19 -25.92 -4.84
N LEU A 175 -3.83 -24.90 -5.62
CA LEU A 175 -2.45 -24.48 -5.81
C LEU A 175 -2.15 -23.31 -4.87
N PRO A 176 -0.92 -23.19 -4.32
CA PRO A 176 -0.55 -22.06 -3.49
C PRO A 176 -0.38 -20.76 -4.30
N PRO A 177 -0.40 -19.59 -3.63
CA PRO A 177 0.11 -18.35 -4.19
C PRO A 177 1.53 -18.51 -4.73
N LYS A 178 1.87 -17.76 -5.77
CA LYS A 178 3.17 -17.83 -6.44
C LYS A 178 3.80 -16.44 -6.50
N ASN A 179 5.12 -16.40 -6.40
CA ASN A 179 5.88 -15.19 -6.73
C ASN A 179 5.57 -14.71 -8.14
N GLU A 180 5.63 -13.39 -8.32
CA GLU A 180 5.41 -12.72 -9.59
C GLU A 180 3.97 -12.87 -10.13
N SER A 181 2.99 -13.04 -9.24
CA SER A 181 1.57 -13.10 -9.55
C SER A 181 0.83 -11.82 -9.13
N LEU A 182 -0.22 -11.47 -9.87
CA LEU A 182 -1.13 -10.37 -9.52
C LEU A 182 -2.10 -10.87 -8.46
N LEU A 183 -2.23 -10.20 -7.32
CA LEU A 183 -3.27 -10.43 -6.32
C LEU A 183 -4.43 -9.46 -6.58
N ILE A 184 -5.63 -9.97 -6.85
CA ILE A 184 -6.78 -9.15 -7.26
C ILE A 184 -7.86 -9.13 -6.17
N TYR A 185 -8.25 -7.94 -5.75
CA TYR A 185 -9.30 -7.70 -4.78
C TYR A 185 -10.65 -7.47 -5.46
N THR A 186 -11.72 -7.85 -4.78
CA THR A 186 -13.07 -7.53 -5.23
C THR A 186 -13.36 -6.04 -5.02
N ARG A 187 -14.43 -5.56 -5.65
CA ARG A 187 -15.05 -4.31 -5.22
C ARG A 187 -15.69 -4.52 -3.85
N SER A 188 -15.48 -3.60 -2.91
CA SER A 188 -16.01 -3.73 -1.55
C SER A 188 -16.19 -2.36 -0.87
N GLY A 189 -17.43 -1.97 -0.65
CA GLY A 189 -17.74 -0.69 -0.01
C GLY A 189 -17.23 0.54 -0.79
N ILE A 190 -17.16 1.67 -0.10
CA ILE A 190 -16.72 2.95 -0.70
C ILE A 190 -15.19 3.01 -0.86
N ASP A 191 -14.45 2.32 -0.02
CA ASP A 191 -12.98 2.33 -0.02
C ASP A 191 -12.39 1.51 -1.19
N MET A 192 -13.13 0.50 -1.69
CA MET A 192 -12.69 -0.37 -2.79
C MET A 192 -13.68 -0.31 -3.96
N LEU A 193 -14.15 0.87 -4.35
CA LEU A 193 -15.09 1.06 -5.48
C LEU A 193 -14.60 0.44 -6.80
N TYR A 194 -13.30 0.50 -7.03
CA TYR A 194 -12.64 -0.05 -8.22
C TYR A 194 -11.99 -1.42 -7.97
N GLY A 195 -12.09 -1.94 -6.75
CA GLY A 195 -11.25 -3.02 -6.23
C GLY A 195 -9.79 -2.57 -6.09
N HIS A 196 -8.90 -3.54 -5.97
CA HIS A 196 -7.46 -3.29 -5.81
C HIS A 196 -6.62 -4.38 -6.47
N VAL A 197 -5.37 -4.05 -6.79
CA VAL A 197 -4.39 -5.00 -7.30
C VAL A 197 -3.04 -4.78 -6.63
N ALA A 198 -2.42 -5.87 -6.22
CA ALA A 198 -1.06 -5.89 -5.68
C ALA A 198 -0.21 -6.94 -6.41
N MET A 199 1.11 -6.79 -6.36
CA MET A 199 2.05 -7.79 -6.87
C MET A 199 2.55 -8.66 -5.74
N ILE A 200 2.43 -9.99 -5.86
CA ILE A 200 3.04 -10.94 -4.93
C ILE A 200 4.52 -11.04 -5.26
N VAL A 201 5.38 -10.58 -4.35
CA VAL A 201 6.82 -10.47 -4.58
C VAL A 201 7.63 -11.54 -3.85
N ASP A 202 7.15 -12.01 -2.68
CA ASP A 202 7.75 -13.14 -1.96
C ASP A 202 6.68 -14.05 -1.34
N ILE A 203 6.94 -15.36 -1.31
CA ILE A 203 6.16 -16.36 -0.58
C ILE A 203 6.96 -16.83 0.64
N LEU A 204 6.37 -16.72 1.82
CA LEU A 204 6.87 -17.28 3.07
C LEU A 204 5.89 -18.35 3.58
N PRO A 205 6.24 -19.15 4.60
CA PRO A 205 5.40 -20.29 4.99
C PRO A 205 3.94 -19.94 5.32
N ASP A 206 3.72 -18.81 6.01
CA ASP A 206 2.39 -18.42 6.52
C ASP A 206 1.88 -17.08 5.95
N PHE A 207 2.69 -16.42 5.13
CA PHE A 207 2.37 -15.10 4.59
C PHE A 207 2.98 -14.89 3.22
N ILE A 208 2.29 -14.10 2.41
CA ILE A 208 2.82 -13.52 1.18
C ILE A 208 3.27 -12.10 1.46
N ARG A 209 4.32 -11.66 0.77
CA ARG A 209 4.68 -10.25 0.71
C ARG A 209 4.18 -9.67 -0.58
N VAL A 210 3.58 -8.50 -0.47
CA VAL A 210 3.08 -7.77 -1.63
C VAL A 210 3.82 -6.46 -1.82
N ALA A 211 3.77 -5.97 -3.04
CA ALA A 211 4.20 -4.64 -3.41
C ALA A 211 3.07 -3.99 -4.22
N GLU A 212 2.68 -2.78 -3.87
CA GLU A 212 1.50 -2.11 -4.42
C GLU A 212 1.59 -0.59 -4.29
N GLU A 213 0.77 0.13 -5.03
CA GLU A 213 0.55 1.56 -4.86
C GLU A 213 -0.92 1.82 -4.53
N ASN A 214 -1.21 3.02 -4.02
CA ASN A 214 -2.55 3.47 -3.66
C ASN A 214 -3.28 2.55 -2.66
N TYR A 215 -2.57 2.13 -1.61
CA TYR A 215 -3.14 1.36 -0.49
C TYR A 215 -2.68 1.93 0.86
N ASP A 216 -1.36 2.05 1.05
CA ASP A 216 -0.72 2.84 2.13
C ASP A 216 0.16 3.92 1.47
N PHE A 217 0.41 5.00 2.20
CA PHE A 217 1.11 6.21 1.74
C PHE A 217 2.35 6.52 2.58
N SER A 218 2.84 5.53 3.33
CA SER A 218 4.02 5.63 4.18
C SER A 218 5.26 5.00 3.53
N TYR A 219 6.45 5.46 3.92
CA TYR A 219 7.70 4.82 3.49
C TYR A 219 7.73 3.34 3.89
N TRP A 220 8.16 2.48 2.97
CA TRP A 220 8.35 1.06 3.24
C TRP A 220 9.62 0.87 4.06
N SER A 221 9.50 0.17 5.19
CA SER A 221 10.66 -0.18 6.02
C SER A 221 11.50 -1.33 5.43
N ARG A 222 10.96 -2.02 4.42
CA ARG A 222 11.51 -3.23 3.79
C ARG A 222 11.28 -3.20 2.28
N ASN A 223 11.69 -4.27 1.61
CA ASN A 223 11.55 -4.43 0.17
C ASN A 223 10.15 -4.94 -0.25
N TYR A 224 9.11 -4.56 0.48
CA TYR A 224 7.70 -4.91 0.25
C TYR A 224 6.81 -3.89 0.98
N SER A 225 5.55 -3.73 0.55
CA SER A 225 4.60 -2.83 1.21
C SER A 225 4.09 -3.41 2.52
N ARG A 226 3.62 -4.66 2.47
CA ARG A 226 3.04 -5.37 3.63
C ARG A 226 3.07 -6.89 3.45
N GLU A 227 2.80 -7.57 4.55
CA GLU A 227 2.62 -9.02 4.62
C GLU A 227 1.13 -9.34 4.76
N ILE A 228 0.66 -10.33 4.02
CA ILE A 228 -0.72 -10.80 4.05
C ILE A 228 -0.70 -12.29 4.42
N PRO A 229 -1.41 -12.71 5.48
CA PRO A 229 -1.46 -14.11 5.85
C PRO A 229 -2.16 -14.94 4.77
N TYR A 230 -1.68 -16.16 4.55
CA TYR A 230 -2.40 -17.15 3.78
C TYR A 230 -2.31 -18.52 4.45
N ARG A 231 -3.34 -19.35 4.24
CA ARG A 231 -3.48 -20.63 4.96
C ARG A 231 -3.96 -21.72 4.04
N MET A 232 -3.54 -22.96 4.33
CA MET A 232 -4.11 -24.14 3.70
C MET A 232 -5.22 -24.71 4.57
N ILE A 233 -6.43 -24.79 4.04
CA ILE A 233 -7.62 -25.33 4.71
C ILE A 233 -8.21 -26.39 3.79
N ASN A 234 -8.27 -27.64 4.26
CA ASN A 234 -8.86 -28.78 3.52
C ASN A 234 -8.33 -28.95 2.08
N GLY A 235 -7.03 -28.70 1.87
CA GLY A 235 -6.39 -28.83 0.55
C GLY A 235 -6.52 -27.61 -0.36
N SER A 236 -7.11 -26.51 0.12
CA SER A 236 -7.27 -25.24 -0.59
C SER A 236 -6.51 -24.12 0.12
N TYR A 237 -5.89 -23.23 -0.65
CA TYR A 237 -5.15 -22.08 -0.14
C TYR A 237 -6.01 -20.83 -0.15
N TYR A 238 -6.05 -20.15 1.00
CA TYR A 238 -6.81 -18.93 1.20
C TYR A 238 -5.87 -17.78 1.58
N VAL A 239 -5.92 -16.69 0.83
CA VAL A 239 -5.31 -15.41 1.20
C VAL A 239 -6.33 -14.61 2.00
N GLU A 240 -5.98 -14.25 3.22
CA GLU A 240 -6.86 -13.55 4.15
C GLU A 240 -6.36 -12.13 4.37
N ASP A 241 -7.17 -11.16 3.98
CA ASP A 241 -6.85 -9.76 4.14
C ASP A 241 -8.10 -9.00 4.57
N GLU A 242 -7.95 -7.70 4.85
CA GLU A 242 -9.04 -6.85 5.26
C GLU A 242 -10.20 -6.80 4.24
N TYR A 243 -9.85 -6.73 2.96
CA TYR A 243 -10.83 -6.69 1.87
C TYR A 243 -10.87 -8.03 1.14
N PRO A 244 -12.04 -8.44 0.62
CA PRO A 244 -12.17 -9.72 -0.07
C PRO A 244 -11.28 -9.80 -1.31
N VAL A 245 -10.62 -10.93 -1.48
CA VAL A 245 -9.73 -11.24 -2.60
C VAL A 245 -10.43 -12.19 -3.56
N PHE A 246 -10.46 -11.87 -4.86
CA PHE A 246 -10.91 -12.82 -5.88
C PHE A 246 -9.96 -14.01 -5.98
N GLY A 247 -8.66 -13.73 -5.96
CA GLY A 247 -7.59 -14.71 -6.06
C GLY A 247 -6.32 -14.07 -6.61
N TRP A 248 -5.43 -14.88 -7.15
CA TRP A 248 -4.22 -14.41 -7.83
C TRP A 248 -4.13 -14.92 -9.28
N MET A 249 -3.42 -14.17 -10.11
CA MET A 249 -3.25 -14.46 -11.53
C MET A 249 -1.77 -14.58 -11.88
N THR A 250 -1.40 -15.67 -12.54
CA THR A 250 -0.01 -16.00 -12.87
C THR A 250 0.18 -16.00 -14.38
N VAL A 251 1.25 -15.37 -14.86
CA VAL A 251 1.60 -15.41 -16.29
C VAL A 251 2.15 -16.80 -16.65
N GLU A 252 1.52 -17.47 -17.61
CA GLU A 252 2.01 -18.73 -18.19
C GLU A 252 2.87 -18.44 -19.43
N ASP A 253 4.13 -18.10 -19.22
CA ASP A 253 5.08 -17.70 -20.27
C ASP A 253 6.05 -18.81 -20.70
N ASN A 254 6.10 -19.93 -19.98
CA ASN A 254 7.13 -20.97 -20.14
C ASN A 254 8.55 -20.39 -20.16
N ASN A 255 8.83 -19.42 -19.28
CA ASN A 255 10.10 -18.69 -19.16
C ASN A 255 10.48 -17.83 -20.38
N GLN A 256 9.54 -17.49 -21.25
CA GLN A 256 9.79 -16.64 -22.42
C GLN A 256 9.68 -15.14 -22.11
N ALA A 257 8.91 -14.76 -21.10
CA ALA A 257 8.88 -13.38 -20.63
C ALA A 257 10.12 -13.13 -19.76
N LYS A 258 10.79 -12.00 -19.98
CA LYS A 258 12.06 -11.67 -19.34
C LYS A 258 12.01 -10.24 -18.81
N PRO A 259 12.77 -9.93 -17.75
CA PRO A 259 12.97 -8.55 -17.34
C PRO A 259 13.53 -7.71 -18.49
N LEU A 260 13.22 -6.41 -18.48
CA LEU A 260 13.79 -5.50 -19.46
C LEU A 260 15.31 -5.46 -19.32
N ASP A 261 15.97 -5.54 -20.46
CA ASP A 261 17.41 -5.31 -20.62
C ASP A 261 17.66 -4.17 -21.59
N GLU A 262 18.92 -3.76 -21.72
CA GLU A 262 19.32 -2.67 -22.59
C GLU A 262 18.95 -2.91 -24.06
N ALA A 263 19.01 -4.16 -24.52
CA ALA A 263 18.60 -4.53 -25.88
C ALA A 263 17.10 -4.30 -26.10
N THR A 264 16.26 -4.74 -25.17
CA THR A 264 14.81 -4.56 -25.20
C THR A 264 14.45 -3.07 -25.15
N ILE A 265 15.12 -2.29 -24.29
CA ILE A 265 14.91 -0.84 -24.18
C ILE A 265 15.26 -0.14 -25.51
N ASN A 266 16.39 -0.49 -26.13
CA ASN A 266 16.79 0.07 -27.42
C ASN A 266 15.78 -0.24 -28.53
N ILE A 267 15.14 -1.42 -28.51
CA ILE A 267 14.05 -1.74 -29.43
C ILE A 267 12.85 -0.84 -29.16
N LEU A 268 12.46 -0.66 -27.90
CA LEU A 268 11.29 0.15 -27.53
C LEU A 268 11.46 1.62 -27.89
N ILE A 269 12.64 2.19 -27.65
CA ILE A 269 12.96 3.58 -28.05
C ILE A 269 12.83 3.73 -29.57
N LYS A 270 13.30 2.75 -30.35
CA LYS A 270 13.17 2.76 -31.81
C LYS A 270 11.71 2.63 -32.27
N LEU A 271 10.91 1.79 -31.61
CA LEU A 271 9.51 1.58 -31.95
C LEU A 271 8.64 2.80 -31.62
N ASN A 272 8.92 3.47 -30.51
CA ASN A 272 8.09 4.56 -29.99
C ASN A 272 8.58 5.96 -30.35
N GLY A 273 9.76 6.06 -30.98
CA GLY A 273 10.32 7.32 -31.45
C GLY A 273 10.98 8.15 -30.35
N SER A 274 12.15 8.69 -30.68
CA SER A 274 12.83 9.78 -29.99
C SER A 274 12.02 11.06 -29.98
#